data_AF-A0A9E6WCM0-F1
#
_entry.id   AF-A0A9E6WCM0-F1
#
_cell.length_a   1.000
_cell.length_b   1.000
_cell.length_c   1.000
_cell.angle_alpha   90.00
_cell.angle_beta   90.00
_cell.angle_gamma   90.00
#
_symmetry.space_group_name_H-M   'P 1'
#
loop_
_entity.id
_entity.type
_entity.pdbx_description
1 polymer ?
#
loop_
_entity_poly.entity_id
_entity_poly.type
_entity_poly.pdbx_seq_one_letter_code
_entity_poly.pdbx_strand_id
1 'polypeptide(L)'
;ALAEPIRSRLTLENDDRSYTVEDLLPVCEQLDIPLVYDVHHHRCNPDGLTVAAATEACLQSWRRRGREPYFHISSPKHGWNGKPGPHADFIDVADFPAEWHGLDATIDVEAKAKELALLKLKKELFLPPWPGDEATARRGCAISTPQDAG
;
A
#
# COMPACT_ATOMS: atom_id res chain seq x y z
N ALA A 1 14.52 5.29 -25.37
CA ALA A 1 13.45 4.38 -24.92
C ALA A 1 14.00 3.47 -23.83
N LEU A 2 13.19 3.11 -22.82
CA LEU A 2 13.60 2.17 -21.77
C LEU A 2 13.71 0.74 -22.31
N ALA A 3 14.59 -0.07 -21.73
CA ALA A 3 14.70 -1.49 -22.08
C ALA A 3 13.45 -2.28 -21.63
N GLU A 4 13.07 -3.31 -22.38
CA GLU A 4 11.85 -4.10 -22.13
C GLU A 4 11.73 -4.66 -20.70
N PRO A 5 12.81 -5.14 -20.05
CA PRO A 5 12.73 -5.59 -18.66
C PRO A 5 12.33 -4.48 -17.68
N ILE A 6 12.70 -3.23 -17.96
CA ILE A 6 12.34 -2.07 -17.13
C ILE A 6 10.90 -1.67 -17.47
N ARG A 7 10.59 -1.51 -18.76
CA ARG A 7 9.27 -1.07 -19.22
C ARG A 7 8.13 -1.98 -18.75
N SER A 8 8.34 -3.30 -18.80
CA SER A 8 7.34 -4.29 -18.37
C SER A 8 6.99 -4.25 -16.87
N ARG A 9 7.82 -3.61 -16.04
CA ARG A 9 7.65 -3.50 -14.58
C ARG A 9 7.32 -2.09 -14.12
N LEU A 10 7.48 -1.10 -14.99
CA LEU A 10 7.28 0.31 -14.66
C LEU A 10 5.83 0.56 -14.23
N THR A 11 5.69 1.30 -13.15
CA THR A 11 4.45 1.88 -12.64
C THR A 11 4.73 3.35 -12.31
N LEU A 12 3.68 4.15 -12.22
CA LEU A 12 3.74 5.48 -11.61
C LEU A 12 2.95 5.47 -10.31
N GLU A 13 3.13 6.49 -9.48
CA GLU A 13 2.44 6.70 -8.21
C GLU A 13 2.08 8.18 -8.10
N ASN A 14 0.90 8.51 -7.58
CA ASN A 14 0.53 9.88 -7.25
C ASN A 14 1.30 10.39 -6.02
N ASP A 15 1.64 11.68 -5.99
CA ASP A 15 2.49 12.28 -4.94
C ASP A 15 1.81 13.38 -4.12
N ASP A 16 2.43 13.76 -3.01
CA ASP A 16 1.92 14.69 -2.01
C ASP A 16 1.99 16.18 -2.42
N ARG A 17 2.43 16.52 -3.65
CA ARG A 17 2.73 17.91 -4.06
C ARG A 17 2.43 18.28 -5.51
N SER A 18 2.74 17.40 -6.46
CA SER A 18 2.93 17.78 -7.86
C SER A 18 1.96 17.06 -8.79
N TYR A 19 1.88 15.73 -8.69
CA TYR A 19 1.10 14.90 -9.60
C TYR A 19 0.03 14.11 -8.85
N THR A 20 -1.22 14.46 -9.14
CA THR A 20 -2.41 13.82 -8.57
C THR A 20 -2.78 12.55 -9.33
N VAL A 21 -3.85 11.87 -8.90
CA VAL A 21 -4.38 10.70 -9.63
C VAL A 21 -4.95 11.15 -10.97
N GLU A 22 -5.69 12.27 -11.01
CA GLU A 22 -6.22 12.86 -12.25
C GLU A 22 -5.12 13.24 -13.26
N ASP A 23 -3.97 13.74 -12.79
CA ASP A 23 -2.84 14.08 -13.67
C ASP A 23 -2.19 12.83 -14.30
N LEU A 24 -2.03 11.77 -13.50
CA LEU A 24 -1.23 10.60 -13.89
C LEU A 24 -2.04 9.53 -14.62
N LEU A 25 -3.36 9.43 -14.37
CA LEU A 25 -4.20 8.42 -15.02
C LEU A 25 -4.06 8.47 -16.54
N PRO A 26 -4.29 9.61 -17.25
CA PRO A 26 -4.17 9.67 -18.70
C PRO A 26 -2.79 9.25 -19.23
N VAL A 27 -1.72 9.59 -18.50
CA VAL A 27 -0.35 9.18 -18.85
C VAL A 27 -0.18 7.68 -18.73
N CYS A 28 -0.69 7.08 -17.64
CA CYS A 28 -0.67 5.64 -17.42
C CYS A 28 -1.48 4.89 -18.49
N GLU A 29 -2.61 5.44 -18.92
CA GLU A 29 -3.41 4.89 -20.03
C GLU A 29 -2.66 4.93 -21.36
N GLN A 30 -2.07 6.09 -21.69
CA GLN A 30 -1.31 6.26 -22.93
C GLN A 30 -0.09 5.34 -23.01
N LEU A 31 0.57 5.08 -21.89
CA LEU A 31 1.78 4.25 -21.82
C LEU A 31 1.51 2.77 -21.56
N ASP A 32 0.25 2.38 -21.34
CA ASP A 32 -0.15 1.04 -20.89
C ASP A 32 0.64 0.55 -19.66
N ILE A 33 0.70 1.41 -18.63
CA ILE A 33 1.30 1.08 -17.33
C ILE A 33 0.27 1.24 -16.20
N PRO A 34 0.37 0.46 -15.10
CA PRO A 34 -0.48 0.66 -13.94
C PRO A 34 -0.11 1.92 -13.14
N LEU A 35 -1.10 2.49 -12.47
CA LEU A 35 -0.94 3.54 -11.45
C LEU A 35 -1.04 2.91 -10.05
N VAL A 36 0.05 2.96 -9.29
CA VAL A 36 0.06 2.69 -7.84
C VAL A 36 -0.71 3.83 -7.18
N TYR A 37 -1.75 3.49 -6.44
CA TYR A 37 -2.51 4.47 -5.68
C TYR A 37 -1.92 4.60 -4.28
N ASP A 38 -1.43 5.79 -3.95
CA ASP A 38 -1.11 6.15 -2.57
C ASP A 38 -2.23 7.06 -2.03
N VAL A 39 -3.01 6.53 -1.08
CA VAL A 39 -4.14 7.25 -0.49
C VAL A 39 -3.69 8.37 0.45
N HIS A 40 -2.52 8.26 1.06
CA HIS A 40 -1.96 9.29 1.94
C HIS A 40 -1.51 10.50 1.12
N HIS A 41 -0.81 10.28 0.01
CA HIS A 41 -0.46 11.31 -0.96
C HIS A 41 -1.69 11.96 -1.55
N HIS A 42 -2.72 11.19 -1.92
CA HIS A 42 -3.97 11.75 -2.44
C HIS A 42 -4.68 12.63 -1.39
N ARG A 43 -4.66 12.26 -0.11
CA ARG A 43 -5.19 13.13 0.95
C ARG A 43 -4.35 14.38 1.19
N CYS A 44 -3.03 14.33 0.96
CA CYS A 44 -2.14 15.49 1.06
C CYS A 44 -2.26 16.43 -0.14
N ASN A 45 -2.53 15.89 -1.32
CA ASN A 45 -2.65 16.59 -2.59
C ASN A 45 -3.93 16.14 -3.31
N PRO A 46 -5.10 16.59 -2.85
CA PRO A 46 -6.39 16.13 -3.37
C PRO A 46 -6.68 16.68 -4.76
N ASP A 47 -7.30 15.85 -5.59
CA ASP A 47 -7.84 16.24 -6.89
C ASP A 47 -9.38 16.18 -6.89
N GLY A 48 -10.00 16.13 -8.06
CA GLY A 48 -11.46 16.04 -8.20
C GLY A 48 -12.07 14.70 -7.77
N LEU A 49 -11.26 13.67 -7.50
CA LEU A 49 -11.72 12.32 -7.23
C LEU A 49 -11.95 12.07 -5.74
N THR A 50 -13.00 11.30 -5.45
CA THR A 50 -13.14 10.68 -4.13
C THR A 50 -12.16 9.53 -3.99
N VAL A 51 -11.86 9.10 -2.76
CA VAL A 51 -11.04 7.91 -2.50
C VAL A 51 -11.61 6.67 -3.21
N ALA A 52 -12.95 6.51 -3.22
CA ALA A 52 -13.62 5.45 -3.96
C ALA A 52 -13.37 5.52 -5.47
N ALA A 53 -13.51 6.70 -6.07
CA ALA A 53 -13.32 6.90 -7.50
C ALA A 53 -11.86 6.69 -7.92
N ALA A 54 -10.91 7.25 -7.15
CA ALA A 54 -9.48 7.05 -7.37
C ALA A 54 -9.08 5.57 -7.21
N THR A 55 -9.58 4.90 -6.17
CA THR A 55 -9.35 3.46 -5.96
C THR A 55 -9.82 2.65 -7.18
N GLU A 56 -11.06 2.85 -7.63
CA GLU A 56 -11.59 2.10 -8.77
C GLU A 56 -10.82 2.39 -10.07
N ALA A 57 -10.50 3.66 -10.35
CA ALA A 57 -9.74 4.01 -11.54
C ALA A 57 -8.34 3.38 -11.54
N CYS A 58 -7.65 3.41 -10.40
CA CYS A 58 -6.36 2.77 -10.25
C CYS A 58 -6.47 1.25 -10.36
N LEU A 59 -7.47 0.59 -9.75
CA LEU A 59 -7.74 -0.85 -9.92
C LEU A 59 -7.89 -1.23 -11.40
N GLN A 60 -8.64 -0.44 -12.16
CA GLN A 60 -8.82 -0.69 -13.60
C GLN A 60 -7.50 -0.60 -14.37
N SER A 61 -6.61 0.31 -14.00
CA SER A 61 -5.27 0.41 -14.64
C SER A 61 -4.45 -0.88 -14.50
N TRP A 62 -4.53 -1.56 -13.35
CA TRP A 62 -3.88 -2.85 -13.10
C TRP A 62 -4.56 -4.00 -13.82
N ARG A 63 -5.90 -4.04 -13.80
CA ARG A 63 -6.71 -5.07 -14.47
C ARG A 63 -6.46 -5.10 -15.97
N ARG A 64 -6.30 -3.95 -16.63
CA ARG A 64 -5.94 -3.90 -18.07
C ARG A 64 -4.64 -4.64 -18.39
N ARG A 65 -3.70 -4.65 -17.45
CA ARG A 65 -2.42 -5.38 -17.58
C ARG A 65 -2.50 -6.83 -17.12
N GLY A 66 -3.65 -7.27 -16.60
CA GLY A 66 -3.84 -8.60 -16.02
C GLY A 66 -2.94 -8.84 -14.79
N ARG A 67 -2.64 -7.79 -14.03
CA ARG A 67 -1.77 -7.84 -12.85
C ARG A 67 -2.56 -7.51 -11.59
N GLU A 68 -2.11 -8.09 -10.48
CA GLU A 68 -2.63 -7.76 -9.15
C GLU A 68 -2.37 -6.27 -8.83
N PRO A 69 -3.38 -5.51 -8.36
CA PRO A 69 -3.19 -4.14 -7.92
C PRO A 69 -2.23 -4.02 -6.73
N TYR A 70 -1.44 -2.95 -6.72
CA TYR A 70 -0.50 -2.62 -5.65
C TYR A 70 -0.72 -1.17 -5.22
N PHE A 71 -1.12 -0.95 -3.96
CA PHE A 71 -1.44 0.36 -3.38
C PHE A 71 -0.63 0.63 -2.12
N HIS A 72 -0.43 1.90 -1.79
CA HIS A 72 0.31 2.34 -0.61
C HIS A 72 -0.62 3.01 0.41
N ILE A 73 -0.36 2.76 1.69
CA ILE A 73 -1.00 3.46 2.80
C ILE A 73 0.02 3.98 3.82
N SER A 74 -0.24 5.21 4.26
CA SER A 74 0.45 5.88 5.36
C SER A 74 -0.55 6.66 6.22
N SER A 75 -0.07 7.06 7.41
CA SER A 75 -0.74 8.02 8.29
C SER A 75 0.19 9.19 8.59
N PRO A 76 -0.32 10.42 8.78
CA PRO A 76 0.49 11.61 9.02
C PRO A 76 1.10 11.61 10.43
N LYS A 77 2.43 11.74 10.53
CA LYS A 77 3.16 11.83 11.81
C LYS A 77 2.68 12.99 12.70
N HIS A 78 2.24 14.08 12.07
CA HIS A 78 1.82 15.30 12.76
C HIS A 78 0.31 15.54 12.67
N GLY A 79 -0.48 14.51 12.31
CA GLY A 79 -1.92 14.61 12.10
C GLY A 79 -2.30 15.39 10.84
N TRP A 80 -3.56 15.24 10.42
CA TRP A 80 -4.11 15.89 9.23
C TRP A 80 -4.20 17.42 9.33
N ASN A 81 -4.31 17.96 10.55
CA ASN A 81 -4.31 19.41 10.80
C ASN A 81 -2.90 20.03 10.92
N GLY A 82 -1.86 19.20 10.86
CA GLY A 82 -0.45 19.61 10.98
C GLY A 82 0.27 19.65 9.64
N LYS A 83 1.47 19.07 9.59
CA LYS A 83 2.19 18.79 8.35
C LYS A 83 1.97 17.31 8.00
N PRO A 84 1.03 16.97 7.10
CA PRO A 84 0.60 15.59 6.92
C PRO A 84 1.59 14.73 6.13
N GLY A 85 2.46 15.33 5.29
CA GLY A 85 3.39 14.59 4.43
C GLY A 85 4.26 13.54 5.15
N PRO A 86 4.96 13.84 6.26
CA PRO A 86 5.81 12.84 6.93
C PRO A 86 5.02 11.65 7.50
N HIS A 87 5.42 10.43 7.15
CA HIS A 87 4.75 9.20 7.63
C HIS A 87 5.01 8.95 9.11
N ALA A 88 3.96 8.49 9.79
CA ALA A 88 3.97 8.07 11.19
C ALA A 88 4.69 6.73 11.40
N ASP A 89 4.90 6.38 12.67
CA ASP A 89 5.46 5.07 13.04
C ASP A 89 4.46 3.94 12.78
N PHE A 90 3.17 4.22 12.92
CA PHE A 90 2.06 3.27 12.76
C PHE A 90 0.95 3.88 11.91
N ILE A 91 0.14 3.03 11.30
CA ILE A 91 -1.11 3.43 10.64
C ILE A 91 -2.19 3.65 11.70
N ASP A 92 -2.93 4.75 11.56
CA ASP A 92 -4.22 4.94 12.22
C ASP A 92 -5.27 4.15 11.41
N VAL A 93 -6.02 3.26 12.07
CA VAL A 93 -7.04 2.45 11.41
C VAL A 93 -8.11 3.31 10.74
N ALA A 94 -8.35 4.53 11.24
CA ALA A 94 -9.28 5.48 10.61
C ALA A 94 -8.78 6.00 9.25
N ASP A 95 -7.48 5.90 8.96
CA ASP A 95 -6.91 6.23 7.65
C ASP A 95 -7.02 5.06 6.66
N PHE A 96 -7.38 3.86 7.09
CA PHE A 96 -7.62 2.73 6.18
C PHE A 96 -8.91 2.95 5.38
N PRO A 97 -8.87 3.02 4.03
CA PRO A 97 -10.07 3.28 3.24
C PRO A 97 -11.12 2.18 3.40
N ALA A 98 -12.39 2.58 3.54
CA ALA A 98 -13.49 1.63 3.67
C ALA A 98 -13.63 0.78 2.40
N GLU A 99 -13.34 1.37 1.25
CA GLU A 99 -13.35 0.75 -0.07
C GLU A 99 -12.30 -0.34 -0.23
N TRP A 100 -11.29 -0.37 0.66
CA TRP A 100 -10.23 -1.37 0.61
C TRP A 100 -10.56 -2.65 1.39
N HIS A 101 -11.65 -2.66 2.17
CA HIS A 101 -12.11 -3.88 2.81
C HIS A 101 -12.55 -4.92 1.78
N GLY A 102 -11.85 -6.06 1.76
CA GLY A 102 -12.15 -7.16 0.86
C GLY A 102 -11.65 -6.97 -0.57
N LEU A 103 -10.83 -5.95 -0.85
CA LEU A 103 -10.14 -5.86 -2.14
C LEU A 103 -9.14 -7.00 -2.29
N ASP A 104 -9.12 -7.58 -3.48
CA ASP A 104 -8.06 -8.48 -3.94
C ASP A 104 -6.92 -7.64 -4.52
N ALA A 105 -6.07 -7.15 -3.61
CA ALA A 105 -4.94 -6.27 -3.91
C ALA A 105 -3.84 -6.43 -2.86
N THR A 106 -2.61 -6.14 -3.28
CA THR A 106 -1.51 -5.95 -2.34
C THR A 106 -1.53 -4.53 -1.80
N ILE A 107 -1.59 -4.40 -0.47
CA ILE A 107 -1.49 -3.12 0.22
C ILE A 107 -0.14 -3.04 0.92
N ASP A 108 0.71 -2.11 0.48
CA ASP A 108 1.99 -1.80 1.11
C ASP A 108 1.81 -0.78 2.25
N VAL A 109 2.37 -1.10 3.40
CA VAL A 109 2.25 -0.29 4.62
C VAL A 109 3.53 0.52 4.80
N GLU A 110 3.47 1.81 4.46
CA GLU A 110 4.64 2.69 4.44
C GLU A 110 4.87 3.42 5.78
N ALA A 111 4.94 2.68 6.87
CA ALA A 111 5.14 3.22 8.21
C ALA A 111 6.60 3.09 8.71
N LYS A 112 7.03 3.94 9.66
CA LYS A 112 8.41 3.89 10.17
C LYS A 112 8.69 2.67 11.04
N ALA A 113 7.68 2.12 11.74
CA ALA A 113 7.83 0.90 12.55
C ALA A 113 7.75 -0.40 11.73
N LYS A 114 7.66 -0.31 10.39
CA LYS A 114 7.79 -1.45 9.46
C LYS A 114 6.86 -2.61 9.82
N GLU A 115 7.39 -3.81 10.06
CA GLU A 115 6.62 -5.02 10.35
C GLU A 115 5.75 -4.88 11.61
N LEU A 116 6.16 -4.07 12.60
CA LEU A 116 5.36 -3.81 13.79
C LEU A 116 4.09 -3.03 13.45
N ALA A 117 4.17 -2.12 12.47
CA ALA A 117 3.01 -1.39 11.99
C ALA A 117 2.04 -2.31 11.26
N LEU A 118 2.54 -3.21 10.42
CA LEU A 118 1.73 -4.23 9.75
C LEU A 118 1.02 -5.15 10.77
N LEU A 119 1.74 -5.66 11.78
CA LEU A 119 1.16 -6.54 12.80
C LEU A 119 0.07 -5.84 13.62
N LYS A 120 0.29 -4.58 14.01
CA LYS A 120 -0.74 -3.76 14.68
C LYS A 120 -1.96 -3.57 13.79
N LEU A 121 -1.75 -3.16 12.53
CA LEU A 121 -2.85 -2.88 11.60
C LEU A 121 -3.67 -4.15 11.30
N LYS A 122 -3.02 -5.30 11.07
CA LYS A 122 -3.70 -6.60 10.90
C LYS A 122 -4.64 -6.91 12.08
N LYS A 123 -4.18 -6.65 13.31
CA LYS A 123 -4.98 -6.87 14.53
C LYS A 123 -6.17 -5.92 14.61
N GLU A 124 -5.97 -4.64 14.31
CA GLU A 124 -7.02 -3.61 14.36
C GLU A 124 -8.07 -3.77 13.26
N LEU A 125 -7.68 -4.27 12.10
CA LEU A 125 -8.58 -4.62 10.99
C LEU A 125 -9.21 -6.00 11.12
N PHE A 126 -8.87 -6.77 12.17
CA PHE A 126 -9.31 -8.16 12.36
C PHE A 126 -9.05 -9.05 11.13
N LEU A 127 -7.91 -8.84 10.44
CA LEU A 127 -7.55 -9.62 9.26
C LEU A 127 -7.31 -11.09 9.63
N PRO A 128 -7.70 -12.03 8.76
CA PRO A 128 -7.42 -13.44 9.00
C PRO A 128 -5.90 -13.70 9.02
N PRO A 129 -5.47 -14.83 9.62
CA PRO A 129 -4.09 -15.28 9.51
C PRO A 129 -3.66 -15.35 8.05
N TRP A 130 -2.42 -14.96 7.75
CA TRP A 130 -1.93 -15.10 6.39
C TRP A 130 -1.76 -16.59 6.10
N PRO A 131 -2.23 -17.13 4.97
CA PRO A 131 -2.08 -18.56 4.67
C PRO A 131 -0.61 -19.05 4.72
N GLY A 132 0.34 -18.15 4.45
CA GLY A 132 1.77 -18.42 4.58
C GLY A 132 2.28 -18.54 6.02
N ASP A 133 1.56 -18.03 7.01
CA ASP A 133 1.93 -18.15 8.44
C ASP A 133 1.92 -19.62 8.86
N GLU A 134 0.91 -20.39 8.43
CA GLU A 134 0.86 -21.84 8.65
C GLU A 134 1.99 -22.58 7.92
N ALA A 135 2.31 -22.17 6.70
CA ALA A 135 3.39 -22.78 5.90
C ALA A 135 4.79 -22.48 6.48
N THR A 136 4.93 -21.40 7.25
CA THR A 136 6.16 -21.00 7.94
C THR A 136 6.26 -21.70 9.29
N ALA A 137 5.16 -21.82 10.04
CA ALA A 137 5.09 -22.59 11.28
C ALA A 137 5.42 -24.09 11.08
N ARG A 138 4.95 -24.70 9.97
CA ARG A 138 5.29 -26.08 9.60
C ARG A 138 6.76 -26.26 9.18
N ARG A 139 7.44 -25.17 8.81
CA ARG A 139 8.87 -25.13 8.49
C ARG A 139 9.72 -24.61 9.65
N GLY A 140 9.22 -24.75 10.89
CA GLY A 140 9.88 -24.31 12.11
C GLY A 140 11.38 -24.59 12.11
N CYS A 141 12.15 -23.52 11.98
CA CYS A 141 13.48 -23.44 12.54
C CYS A 141 13.34 -23.74 14.02
N ALA A 142 13.81 -24.91 14.44
CA ALA A 142 13.98 -25.25 15.84
C ALA A 142 15.04 -24.31 16.41
N ILE A 143 14.62 -23.16 16.92
CA ILE A 143 15.48 -22.36 17.80
C ILE A 143 15.46 -23.09 19.13
N SER A 144 16.44 -23.97 19.34
CA SER A 144 16.69 -24.59 20.63
C SER A 144 17.02 -23.48 21.63
N THR A 145 16.16 -23.30 22.63
CA THR A 145 16.50 -22.52 23.82
C THR A 145 17.57 -23.29 24.61
N PRO A 146 18.71 -22.68 24.97
CA PRO A 146 19.63 -23.30 25.91
C PRO A 146 19.03 -23.17 27.31
N GLN A 147 18.47 -24.26 27.81
CA GLN A 147 18.28 -24.47 29.25
C GLN A 147 19.04 -25.73 29.65
N ASP A 148 19.77 -25.57 30.75
CA ASP A 148 20.38 -26.59 31.61
C ASP A 148 21.77 -27.14 31.20
N ALA A 149 22.78 -26.29 31.40
CA ALA A 149 24.09 -26.74 31.88
C ALA A 149 24.55 -25.79 33.00
N GLY A 150 24.36 -26.24 34.26
CA GLY A 150 24.75 -25.52 35.48
C GLY A 150 24.07 -26.09 36.71
#